data_AF-A0A6N3BUK1-F1
#
_entry.id   AF-A0A6N3BUK1-F1
#
_cell.length_a   1.000
_cell.length_b   1.000
_cell.length_c   1.000
_cell.angle_alpha   90.00
_cell.angle_beta   90.00
_cell.angle_gamma   90.00
#
_symmetry.space_group_name_H-M   'P 1'
#
loop_
_entity.id
_entity.type
_entity.pdbx_description
1 polymer ?
#
loop_
_entity_poly.entity_id
_entity_poly.type
_entity_poly.pdbx_seq_one_letter_code
_entity_poly.pdbx_strand_id
1 'polypeptide(L)'
;MENVYDILSERGYLDQCTYEDELREMLGKEPVTFYVGFDATADSLTLGHFIQIRVMQHMQRAGHIPIALLGGGTTTIGDPSGKSDMRTLMDRDTINYNANRFKEQISQFLDFSEGKGIIENNADWLLKLNFLEFVREIGVHFSVNRMLQFDCYKNRMEQGLTFFEFSYMLMQSYDFLYLYRKHHCKLEVGGSDQWSNILGGYELVRKLENDKVYAMTFKLLTTAAGIKMGKTMAGAIWLDPEKTTPYEMFQYLRNCDDRDVIKFMKLLTMLPLDKIAEYEKLEGAEINKAKEVLAYEVVKDVHGEEAAKAALDASLSLFGGEKDSEDIPATEMPAEKFAEPVGILNLMTELGLIKTNSEGRRLITQGGVSLDDEKISDPKLELTKDDFKNGEIIIRKGKKVYHKVILK
;
A
#
# COMPACT_ATOMS: atom_id res chain seq x y z
N MET A 1 -28.68 -11.67 5.29
CA MET A 1 -27.31 -11.15 5.28
C MET A 1 -26.91 -11.08 3.82
N GLU A 2 -26.40 -9.94 3.35
CA GLU A 2 -25.97 -9.80 1.95
C GLU A 2 -24.78 -10.73 1.69
N ASN A 3 -24.76 -11.44 0.56
CA ASN A 3 -23.73 -12.42 0.26
C ASN A 3 -22.40 -11.70 0.05
N VAL A 4 -21.32 -12.13 0.73
CA VAL A 4 -20.03 -11.45 0.63
C VAL A 4 -19.46 -11.44 -0.78
N TYR A 5 -19.79 -12.45 -1.59
CA TYR A 5 -19.40 -12.47 -3.01
C TYR A 5 -19.92 -11.22 -3.73
N ASP A 6 -21.18 -10.86 -3.50
CA ASP A 6 -21.83 -9.70 -4.12
C ASP A 6 -21.21 -8.40 -3.60
N ILE A 7 -20.95 -8.31 -2.29
CA ILE A 7 -20.26 -7.17 -1.69
C ILE A 7 -18.87 -6.95 -2.32
N LEU A 8 -18.09 -8.03 -2.49
CA LEU A 8 -16.77 -7.96 -3.10
C LEU A 8 -16.85 -7.61 -4.58
N SER A 9 -17.86 -8.11 -5.29
CA SER A 9 -18.13 -7.80 -6.70
C SER A 9 -18.47 -6.32 -6.90
N GLU A 10 -19.44 -5.80 -6.14
CA GLU A 10 -19.92 -4.42 -6.24
C GLU A 10 -18.86 -3.39 -5.83
N ARG A 11 -18.01 -3.73 -4.86
CA ARG A 11 -16.82 -2.94 -4.51
C ARG A 11 -15.71 -3.01 -5.56
N GLY A 12 -15.79 -3.96 -6.49
CA GLY A 12 -14.84 -4.13 -7.58
C GLY A 12 -13.57 -4.88 -7.20
N TYR A 13 -13.60 -5.69 -6.13
CA TYR A 13 -12.47 -6.54 -5.75
C TYR A 13 -12.28 -7.69 -6.73
N LEU A 14 -13.34 -8.39 -7.12
CA LEU A 14 -13.23 -9.67 -7.83
C LEU A 14 -12.48 -9.53 -9.17
N ASP A 15 -11.54 -10.46 -9.41
CA ASP A 15 -10.80 -10.57 -10.66
C ASP A 15 -11.06 -11.91 -11.34
N GLN A 16 -10.69 -13.03 -10.69
CA GLN A 16 -10.92 -14.39 -11.19
C GLN A 16 -11.41 -15.29 -10.07
N CYS A 17 -12.21 -16.31 -10.38
CA CYS A 17 -12.52 -17.37 -9.43
C CYS A 17 -12.83 -18.70 -10.14
N THR A 18 -12.75 -19.80 -9.40
CA THR A 18 -13.19 -21.12 -9.87
C THR A 18 -14.66 -21.33 -9.55
N TYR A 19 -15.44 -21.80 -10.54
CA TYR A 19 -16.85 -22.17 -10.38
C TYR A 19 -17.67 -21.06 -9.68
N GLU A 20 -17.75 -19.89 -10.31
CA GLU A 20 -18.38 -18.68 -9.77
C GLU A 20 -19.73 -18.91 -9.09
N ASP A 21 -20.67 -19.59 -9.76
CA ASP A 21 -22.00 -19.85 -9.19
C ASP A 21 -21.94 -20.71 -7.92
N GLU A 22 -21.10 -21.76 -7.91
CA GLU A 22 -20.93 -22.65 -6.76
C GLU A 22 -20.22 -21.92 -5.60
N LEU A 23 -19.21 -21.09 -5.90
CA LEU A 23 -18.50 -20.30 -4.90
C LEU A 23 -19.44 -19.29 -4.23
N ARG A 24 -20.22 -18.55 -5.03
CA ARG A 24 -21.23 -17.61 -4.52
C ARG A 24 -22.27 -18.32 -3.67
N GLU A 25 -22.75 -19.49 -4.10
CA GLU A 25 -23.71 -20.29 -3.35
C GLU A 25 -23.14 -20.75 -1.99
N MET A 26 -21.91 -21.27 -1.96
CA MET A 26 -21.23 -21.69 -0.74
C MET A 26 -21.10 -20.53 0.26
N LEU A 27 -20.62 -19.37 -0.20
CA LEU A 27 -20.46 -18.17 0.63
C LEU A 27 -21.80 -17.61 1.16
N GLY A 28 -22.92 -17.96 0.54
CA GLY A 28 -24.26 -17.57 1.00
C GLY A 28 -24.90 -18.51 2.01
N LYS A 29 -24.37 -19.72 2.21
CA LYS A 29 -25.03 -20.79 2.97
C LYS A 29 -24.43 -21.02 4.35
N GLU A 30 -23.11 -21.03 4.47
CA GLU A 30 -22.43 -21.44 5.70
C GLU A 30 -21.13 -20.65 5.94
N PRO A 31 -20.64 -20.57 7.19
CA PRO A 31 -19.28 -20.11 7.47
C PRO A 31 -18.26 -20.93 6.68
N VAL A 32 -17.35 -20.24 5.99
CA VAL A 32 -16.32 -20.88 5.16
C VAL A 32 -14.97 -20.52 5.75
N THR A 33 -14.15 -21.52 6.03
CA THR A 33 -12.74 -21.28 6.36
C THR A 33 -11.98 -20.99 5.08
N PHE A 34 -11.29 -19.85 5.03
CA PHE A 34 -10.51 -19.42 3.86
C PHE A 34 -9.16 -18.86 4.31
N TYR A 35 -8.18 -18.76 3.42
CA TYR A 35 -6.88 -18.19 3.76
C TYR A 35 -6.35 -17.17 2.75
N VAL A 36 -5.48 -16.30 3.25
CA VAL A 36 -4.63 -15.39 2.46
C VAL A 36 -3.20 -15.52 2.96
N GLY A 37 -2.25 -15.67 2.04
CA GLY A 37 -0.82 -15.77 2.34
C GLY A 37 -0.10 -14.42 2.32
N PHE A 38 0.80 -14.20 3.28
CA PHE A 38 1.61 -12.98 3.41
C PHE A 38 3.10 -13.34 3.51
N ASP A 39 3.83 -13.19 2.41
CA ASP A 39 5.28 -13.37 2.34
C ASP A 39 6.00 -12.25 3.11
N ALA A 40 6.82 -12.61 4.09
CA ALA A 40 7.46 -11.72 5.08
C ALA A 40 8.71 -10.99 4.53
N THR A 41 8.56 -10.31 3.38
CA THR A 41 9.67 -9.66 2.65
C THR A 41 10.16 -8.35 3.23
N ALA A 42 9.40 -7.78 4.16
CA ALA A 42 9.71 -6.52 4.83
C ALA A 42 9.13 -6.55 6.24
N ASP A 43 9.60 -5.67 7.08
CA ASP A 43 9.22 -5.46 8.49
C ASP A 43 7.93 -4.64 8.67
N SER A 44 7.24 -4.31 7.58
CA SER A 44 5.89 -3.74 7.61
C SER A 44 5.11 -4.09 6.34
N LEU A 45 3.80 -4.27 6.49
CA LEU A 45 2.87 -4.28 5.38
C LEU A 45 2.77 -2.88 4.75
N THR A 46 2.22 -2.85 3.54
CA THR A 46 2.01 -1.62 2.76
C THR A 46 0.54 -1.47 2.38
N LEU A 47 0.16 -0.32 1.85
CA LEU A 47 -1.19 -0.10 1.31
C LEU A 47 -1.59 -1.12 0.23
N GLY A 48 -0.62 -1.66 -0.51
CA GLY A 48 -0.85 -2.75 -1.46
C GLY A 48 -1.23 -4.08 -0.82
N HIS A 49 -0.80 -4.33 0.42
CA HIS A 49 -1.25 -5.48 1.22
C HIS A 49 -2.56 -5.18 1.97
N PHE A 50 -2.84 -3.90 2.24
CA PHE A 50 -4.04 -3.48 2.95
C PHE A 50 -5.33 -3.86 2.21
N ILE A 51 -5.32 -3.85 0.87
CA ILE A 51 -6.47 -4.36 0.07
C ILE A 51 -6.80 -5.83 0.38
N GLN A 52 -5.79 -6.66 0.65
CA GLN A 52 -5.98 -8.07 1.00
C GLN A 52 -6.62 -8.18 2.39
N ILE A 53 -6.14 -7.38 3.34
CA ILE A 53 -6.74 -7.25 4.68
C ILE A 53 -8.21 -6.80 4.57
N ARG A 54 -8.54 -5.85 3.68
CA ARG A 54 -9.94 -5.42 3.47
C ARG A 54 -10.84 -6.53 2.97
N VAL A 55 -10.36 -7.34 2.03
CA VAL A 55 -11.09 -8.53 1.58
C VAL A 55 -11.32 -9.50 2.75
N MET A 56 -10.29 -9.77 3.55
CA MET A 56 -10.42 -10.62 4.75
C MET A 56 -11.43 -10.04 5.76
N GLN A 57 -11.43 -8.73 5.97
CA GLN A 57 -12.39 -8.06 6.86
C GLN A 57 -13.83 -8.18 6.34
N HIS A 58 -14.07 -8.02 5.03
CA HIS A 58 -15.40 -8.22 4.45
C HIS A 58 -15.88 -9.67 4.65
N MET A 59 -15.01 -10.64 4.39
CA MET A 59 -15.28 -12.06 4.60
C MET A 59 -15.56 -12.38 6.07
N GLN A 60 -14.75 -11.86 7.00
CA GLN A 60 -14.95 -12.11 8.43
C GLN A 60 -16.24 -11.48 8.96
N ARG A 61 -16.58 -10.26 8.50
CA ARG A 61 -17.85 -9.60 8.86
C ARG A 61 -19.08 -10.32 8.32
N ALA A 62 -18.94 -11.07 7.23
CA ALA A 62 -19.98 -11.94 6.70
C ALA A 62 -20.07 -13.31 7.42
N GLY A 63 -19.21 -13.55 8.43
CA GLY A 63 -19.23 -14.76 9.24
C GLY A 63 -18.29 -15.87 8.75
N HIS A 64 -17.45 -15.62 7.75
CA HIS A 64 -16.42 -16.57 7.31
C HIS A 64 -15.19 -16.51 8.23
N ILE A 65 -14.38 -17.56 8.23
CA ILE A 65 -13.27 -17.72 9.17
C ILE A 65 -11.94 -17.50 8.42
N PRO A 66 -11.31 -16.32 8.55
CA PRO A 66 -10.01 -16.06 7.93
C PRO A 66 -8.88 -16.85 8.59
N ILE A 67 -8.00 -17.38 7.77
CA ILE A 67 -6.65 -17.80 8.13
C ILE A 67 -5.67 -16.78 7.52
N ALA A 68 -4.96 -16.04 8.37
CA ALA A 68 -3.81 -15.24 7.94
C ALA A 68 -2.56 -16.14 7.96
N LEU A 69 -2.09 -16.55 6.78
CA LEU A 69 -0.93 -17.41 6.65
C LEU A 69 0.34 -16.57 6.49
N LEU A 70 1.20 -16.59 7.50
CA LEU A 70 2.51 -15.94 7.45
C LEU A 70 3.48 -16.83 6.66
N GLY A 71 4.10 -16.26 5.63
CA GLY A 71 4.96 -16.95 4.68
C GLY A 71 6.39 -17.17 5.16
N GLY A 72 6.63 -17.59 6.40
CA GLY A 72 7.99 -17.72 6.94
C GLY A 72 8.85 -18.75 6.19
N GLY A 73 8.24 -19.82 5.68
CA GLY A 73 8.89 -20.81 4.82
C GLY A 73 9.00 -20.36 3.36
N THR A 74 7.89 -19.89 2.76
CA THR A 74 7.85 -19.45 1.34
C THR A 74 8.77 -18.26 1.06
N THR A 75 8.93 -17.34 2.02
CA THR A 75 9.82 -16.18 1.89
C THR A 75 11.29 -16.58 1.74
N THR A 76 11.69 -17.75 2.24
CA THR A 76 13.07 -18.26 2.07
C THR A 76 13.43 -18.54 0.61
N ILE A 77 12.42 -18.76 -0.24
CA ILE A 77 12.56 -18.92 -1.69
C ILE A 77 12.23 -17.62 -2.42
N GLY A 78 11.07 -17.06 -2.11
CA GLY A 78 10.55 -15.86 -2.74
C GLY A 78 9.73 -16.13 -4.00
N ASP A 79 8.52 -15.56 -4.05
CA ASP A 79 7.61 -15.68 -5.18
C ASP A 79 8.15 -14.97 -6.44
N PRO A 80 8.25 -15.67 -7.60
CA PRO A 80 8.59 -15.06 -8.88
C PRO A 80 7.45 -14.26 -9.52
N SER A 81 6.21 -14.39 -9.04
CA SER A 81 5.03 -13.80 -9.70
C SER A 81 5.06 -12.28 -9.73
N GLY A 82 4.84 -11.71 -10.92
CA GLY A 82 4.76 -10.26 -11.13
C GLY A 82 6.08 -9.48 -11.04
N LYS A 83 7.24 -10.17 -11.02
CA LYS A 83 8.60 -9.58 -10.93
C LYS A 83 9.51 -10.00 -12.10
N SER A 84 10.44 -9.12 -12.46
CA SER A 84 11.49 -9.37 -13.46
C SER A 84 12.74 -10.01 -12.83
N ASP A 85 13.16 -9.52 -11.67
CA ASP A 85 14.42 -9.92 -11.05
C ASP A 85 14.23 -10.97 -9.95
N MET A 86 15.27 -11.79 -9.74
CA MET A 86 15.34 -12.74 -8.63
C MET A 86 15.33 -11.97 -7.29
N ARG A 87 14.64 -12.51 -6.27
CA ARG A 87 14.64 -11.90 -4.93
C ARG A 87 15.99 -12.06 -4.25
N THR A 88 16.38 -11.02 -3.49
CA THR A 88 17.47 -11.12 -2.52
C THR A 88 17.08 -12.12 -1.43
N LEU A 89 17.97 -13.08 -1.17
CA LEU A 89 17.79 -14.03 -0.07
C LEU A 89 17.91 -13.31 1.27
N MET A 90 16.94 -13.55 2.15
CA MET A 90 16.89 -13.02 3.51
C MET A 90 17.27 -14.14 4.49
N ASP A 91 17.97 -13.79 5.56
CA ASP A 91 18.23 -14.75 6.63
C ASP A 91 16.95 -15.06 7.43
N ARG A 92 16.97 -16.18 8.16
CA ARG A 92 15.80 -16.68 8.87
C ARG A 92 15.37 -15.76 10.02
N ASP A 93 16.31 -15.09 10.68
CA ASP A 93 15.99 -14.23 11.82
C ASP A 93 15.25 -12.98 11.34
N THR A 94 15.68 -12.40 10.21
CA THR A 94 14.99 -11.31 9.54
C THR A 94 13.59 -11.72 9.08
N ILE A 95 13.44 -12.90 8.47
CA ILE A 95 12.12 -13.41 8.04
C ILE A 95 11.19 -13.61 9.24
N ASN A 96 11.68 -14.18 10.34
CA ASN A 96 10.89 -14.38 11.56
C ASN A 96 10.47 -13.04 12.19
N TYR A 97 11.39 -12.07 12.24
CA TYR A 97 11.09 -10.72 12.70
C TYR A 97 9.97 -10.09 11.86
N ASN A 98 10.10 -10.12 10.53
CA ASN A 98 9.10 -9.59 9.61
C ASN A 98 7.74 -10.28 9.75
N ALA A 99 7.72 -11.61 9.85
CA ALA A 99 6.49 -12.38 10.03
C ALA A 99 5.77 -12.00 11.34
N ASN A 100 6.53 -11.77 12.43
CA ASN A 100 5.96 -11.28 13.69
C ASN A 100 5.39 -9.86 13.57
N ARG A 101 6.07 -8.95 12.85
CA ARG A 101 5.53 -7.61 12.55
C ARG A 101 4.22 -7.69 11.77
N PHE A 102 4.15 -8.57 10.78
CA PHE A 102 2.92 -8.79 10.01
C PHE A 102 1.80 -9.35 10.88
N LYS A 103 2.11 -10.30 11.75
CA LYS A 103 1.16 -10.83 12.74
C LYS A 103 0.57 -9.71 13.59
N GLU A 104 1.42 -8.84 14.15
CA GLU A 104 0.99 -7.69 14.95
C GLU A 104 0.07 -6.75 14.16
N GLN A 105 0.47 -6.37 12.94
CA GLN A 105 -0.31 -5.46 12.10
C GLN A 105 -1.66 -6.08 11.67
N ILE A 106 -1.68 -7.33 11.21
CA ILE A 106 -2.92 -8.00 10.77
C ILE A 106 -3.89 -8.16 11.95
N SER A 107 -3.38 -8.41 13.16
CA SER A 107 -4.18 -8.56 14.39
C SER A 107 -4.91 -7.27 14.80
N GLN A 108 -4.54 -6.10 14.26
CA GLN A 108 -5.27 -4.86 14.48
C GLN A 108 -6.57 -4.79 13.65
N PHE A 109 -6.64 -5.54 12.55
CA PHE A 109 -7.72 -5.44 11.58
C PHE A 109 -8.70 -6.62 11.62
N LEU A 110 -8.26 -7.77 12.10
CA LEU A 110 -9.03 -9.02 12.12
C LEU A 110 -9.16 -9.56 13.55
N ASP A 111 -10.31 -10.15 13.85
CA ASP A 111 -10.59 -10.77 15.14
C ASP A 111 -10.11 -12.23 15.17
N PHE A 112 -9.03 -12.49 15.92
CA PHE A 112 -8.47 -13.82 16.11
C PHE A 112 -8.86 -14.46 17.44
N SER A 113 -9.95 -13.99 18.07
CA SER A 113 -10.54 -14.70 19.22
C SER A 113 -11.11 -16.06 18.81
N GLU A 114 -11.35 -16.91 19.80
CA GLU A 114 -11.72 -18.32 19.59
C GLU A 114 -12.87 -18.48 18.59
N GLY A 115 -12.61 -19.27 17.54
CA GLY A 115 -13.58 -19.57 16.48
C GLY A 115 -13.79 -18.49 15.42
N LYS A 116 -13.14 -17.32 15.52
CA LYS A 116 -13.35 -16.21 14.57
C LYS A 116 -12.24 -16.00 13.54
N GLY A 117 -11.03 -16.47 13.81
CA GLY A 117 -9.91 -16.34 12.90
C GLY A 117 -8.71 -17.15 13.38
N ILE A 118 -7.78 -17.41 12.47
CA ILE A 118 -6.58 -18.20 12.73
C ILE A 118 -5.35 -17.48 12.15
N ILE A 119 -4.23 -17.52 12.87
CA ILE A 119 -2.91 -17.13 12.34
C ILE A 119 -2.03 -18.37 12.35
N GLU A 120 -1.43 -18.69 11.21
CA GLU A 120 -0.49 -19.81 11.04
C GLU A 120 0.79 -19.29 10.38
N ASN A 121 1.88 -20.04 10.50
CA ASN A 121 3.12 -19.75 9.79
C ASN A 121 3.57 -20.99 9.02
N ASN A 122 3.69 -20.89 7.69
CA ASN A 122 4.07 -22.04 6.87
C ASN A 122 5.50 -22.55 7.13
N ALA A 123 6.33 -21.78 7.83
CA ALA A 123 7.60 -22.27 8.37
C ALA A 123 7.42 -23.51 9.26
N ASP A 124 6.28 -23.65 9.95
CA ASP A 124 6.02 -24.72 10.91
C ASP A 124 5.94 -26.10 10.27
N TRP A 125 5.56 -26.19 8.99
CA TRP A 125 5.57 -27.43 8.23
C TRP A 125 6.63 -27.43 7.13
N LEU A 126 6.79 -26.36 6.35
CA LEU A 126 7.68 -26.34 5.19
C LEU A 126 9.15 -26.57 5.58
N LEU A 127 9.63 -25.99 6.68
CA LEU A 127 11.03 -26.14 7.10
C LEU A 127 11.36 -27.53 7.66
N LYS A 128 10.33 -28.36 7.90
CA LYS A 128 10.47 -29.72 8.42
C LYS A 128 10.30 -30.79 7.33
N LEU A 129 9.94 -30.38 6.11
CA LEU A 129 9.72 -31.32 5.02
C LEU A 129 11.01 -32.01 4.60
N ASN A 130 10.95 -33.32 4.47
CA ASN A 130 11.98 -34.06 3.75
C ASN A 130 11.81 -33.82 2.24
N PHE A 131 12.88 -33.38 1.58
CA PHE A 131 12.84 -33.07 0.16
C PHE A 131 12.38 -34.24 -0.72
N LEU A 132 12.89 -35.47 -0.46
CA LEU A 132 12.55 -36.63 -1.28
C LEU A 132 11.09 -37.06 -1.09
N GLU A 133 10.58 -37.00 0.14
CA GLU A 133 9.17 -37.29 0.42
C GLU A 133 8.27 -36.24 -0.24
N PHE A 134 8.60 -34.96 -0.10
CA PHE A 134 7.87 -33.86 -0.71
C PHE A 134 7.80 -33.98 -2.24
N VAL A 135 8.92 -34.24 -2.91
CA VAL A 135 8.93 -34.39 -4.37
C VAL A 135 8.14 -35.63 -4.81
N ARG A 136 8.18 -36.73 -4.04
CA ARG A 136 7.44 -37.96 -4.37
C ARG A 136 5.94 -37.85 -4.13
N GLU A 137 5.52 -37.21 -3.04
CA GLU A 137 4.11 -37.06 -2.69
C GLU A 137 3.47 -35.89 -3.45
N ILE A 138 4.14 -34.74 -3.49
CA ILE A 138 3.57 -33.49 -4.01
C ILE A 138 4.08 -33.23 -5.42
N GLY A 139 5.39 -33.31 -5.65
CA GLY A 139 6.02 -32.96 -6.92
C GLY A 139 5.48 -33.74 -8.13
N VAL A 140 5.06 -34.99 -7.95
CA VAL A 140 4.47 -35.84 -9.01
C VAL A 140 3.17 -35.28 -9.61
N HIS A 141 2.48 -34.38 -8.90
CA HIS A 141 1.22 -33.77 -9.36
C HIS A 141 1.42 -32.51 -10.20
N PHE A 142 2.67 -32.07 -10.38
CA PHE A 142 3.04 -30.85 -11.10
C PHE A 142 3.74 -31.19 -12.42
N SER A 143 3.10 -30.84 -13.53
CA SER A 143 3.71 -30.95 -14.85
C SER A 143 4.55 -29.70 -15.14
N VAL A 144 5.85 -29.90 -15.39
CA VAL A 144 6.76 -28.81 -15.75
C VAL A 144 6.27 -28.06 -16.99
N ASN A 145 5.84 -28.78 -18.02
CA ASN A 145 5.29 -28.18 -19.26
C ASN A 145 4.11 -27.25 -18.97
N ARG A 146 3.22 -27.64 -18.05
CA ARG A 146 2.07 -26.82 -17.66
C ARG A 146 2.50 -25.60 -16.85
N MET A 147 3.40 -25.77 -15.88
CA MET A 147 3.87 -24.66 -15.06
C MET A 147 4.51 -23.55 -15.92
N LEU A 148 5.27 -23.93 -16.95
CA LEU A 148 5.89 -22.99 -17.89
C LEU A 148 4.89 -22.27 -18.82
N GLN A 149 3.62 -22.68 -18.87
CA GLN A 149 2.58 -21.96 -19.62
C GLN A 149 2.00 -20.77 -18.83
N PHE A 150 2.18 -20.73 -17.51
CA PHE A 150 1.74 -19.58 -16.72
C PHE A 150 2.66 -18.38 -16.95
N ASP A 151 2.06 -17.20 -17.16
CA ASP A 151 2.79 -15.99 -17.58
C ASP A 151 3.91 -15.60 -16.61
N CYS A 152 3.72 -15.77 -15.30
CA CYS A 152 4.75 -15.49 -14.29
C CYS A 152 6.03 -16.33 -14.48
N TYR A 153 5.89 -17.63 -14.75
CA TYR A 153 7.03 -18.52 -14.98
C TYR A 153 7.58 -18.39 -16.39
N LYS A 154 6.71 -18.20 -17.40
CA LYS A 154 7.12 -17.98 -18.78
C LYS A 154 8.03 -16.75 -18.91
N ASN A 155 7.66 -15.63 -18.30
CA ASN A 155 8.43 -14.39 -18.36
C ASN A 155 9.78 -14.52 -17.65
N ARG A 156 9.83 -15.19 -16.48
CA ARG A 156 11.09 -15.46 -15.79
C ARG A 156 11.97 -16.46 -16.55
N MET A 157 11.38 -17.43 -17.26
CA MET A 157 12.14 -18.41 -18.06
C MET A 157 13.01 -17.71 -19.11
N GLU A 158 12.49 -16.66 -19.76
CA GLU A 158 13.25 -15.85 -20.71
C GLU A 158 14.44 -15.11 -20.06
N GLN A 159 14.39 -14.87 -18.74
CA GLN A 159 15.39 -14.12 -17.97
C GLN A 159 16.25 -15.00 -17.04
N GLY A 160 16.05 -16.32 -17.04
CA GLY A 160 16.79 -17.26 -16.19
C GLY A 160 16.02 -17.69 -14.94
N LEU A 161 14.90 -18.40 -15.13
CA LEU A 161 14.13 -19.04 -14.05
C LEU A 161 14.91 -20.21 -13.44
N THR A 162 15.09 -20.18 -12.13
CA THR A 162 15.82 -21.24 -11.40
C THR A 162 14.88 -22.31 -10.84
N PHE A 163 15.41 -23.51 -10.59
CA PHE A 163 14.66 -24.57 -9.88
C PHE A 163 14.18 -24.10 -8.49
N PHE A 164 14.94 -23.20 -7.87
CA PHE A 164 14.62 -22.55 -6.62
C PHE A 164 13.29 -21.79 -6.71
N GLU A 165 13.18 -20.82 -7.63
CA GLU A 165 11.94 -20.07 -7.87
C GLU A 165 10.80 -20.99 -8.36
N PHE A 166 11.13 -22.02 -9.14
CA PHE A 166 10.16 -22.99 -9.63
C PHE A 166 9.50 -23.82 -8.51
N SER A 167 10.22 -24.03 -7.41
CA SER A 167 9.73 -24.77 -6.25
C SER A 167 8.67 -24.00 -5.46
N TYR A 168 8.58 -22.67 -5.65
CA TYR A 168 7.65 -21.81 -4.92
C TYR A 168 6.19 -22.23 -5.11
N MET A 169 5.76 -22.51 -6.36
CA MET A 169 4.39 -22.97 -6.63
C MET A 169 4.05 -24.21 -5.82
N LEU A 170 4.96 -25.19 -5.74
CA LEU A 170 4.71 -26.43 -5.03
C LEU A 170 4.56 -26.19 -3.53
N MET A 171 5.37 -25.29 -2.96
CA MET A 171 5.30 -24.93 -1.54
C MET A 171 3.98 -24.23 -1.21
N GLN A 172 3.58 -23.21 -1.97
CA GLN A 172 2.29 -22.55 -1.77
C GLN A 172 1.11 -23.51 -2.00
N SER A 173 1.23 -24.41 -2.99
CA SER A 173 0.18 -25.41 -3.22
C SER A 173 0.04 -26.37 -2.03
N TYR A 174 1.16 -26.75 -1.43
CA TYR A 174 1.18 -27.58 -0.23
C TYR A 174 0.59 -26.86 0.99
N ASP A 175 0.73 -25.54 1.09
CA ASP A 175 0.08 -24.76 2.14
C ASP A 175 -1.44 -24.92 2.10
N PHE A 176 -2.06 -24.85 0.91
CA PHE A 176 -3.52 -25.07 0.80
C PHE A 176 -3.88 -26.50 1.23
N LEU A 177 -3.13 -27.52 0.78
CA LEU A 177 -3.36 -28.90 1.20
C LEU A 177 -3.25 -29.08 2.72
N TYR A 178 -2.24 -28.49 3.34
CA TYR A 178 -2.04 -28.55 4.78
C TYR A 178 -3.19 -27.87 5.53
N LEU A 179 -3.56 -26.65 5.13
CA LEU A 179 -4.65 -25.89 5.76
C LEU A 179 -6.02 -26.54 5.53
N TYR A 180 -6.23 -27.18 4.39
CA TYR A 180 -7.41 -28.01 4.13
C TYR A 180 -7.46 -29.19 5.10
N ARG A 181 -6.38 -29.97 5.23
CA ARG A 181 -6.33 -31.13 6.13
C ARG A 181 -6.47 -30.76 7.60
N LYS A 182 -5.90 -29.63 8.02
CA LYS A 182 -5.85 -29.19 9.43
C LYS A 182 -7.10 -28.43 9.86
N HIS A 183 -7.59 -27.51 9.01
CA HIS A 183 -8.61 -26.52 9.36
C HIS A 183 -9.85 -26.59 8.49
N HIS A 184 -9.94 -27.59 7.60
CA HIS A 184 -10.98 -27.67 6.57
C HIS A 184 -11.09 -26.38 5.76
N CYS A 185 -9.97 -25.72 5.48
CA CYS A 185 -9.91 -24.54 4.63
C CYS A 185 -10.40 -24.88 3.23
N LYS A 186 -11.46 -24.20 2.75
CA LYS A 186 -12.13 -24.48 1.47
C LYS A 186 -11.85 -23.47 0.39
N LEU A 187 -11.21 -22.35 0.71
CA LEU A 187 -10.99 -21.25 -0.22
C LEU A 187 -9.63 -20.59 -0.01
N GLU A 188 -8.84 -20.47 -1.07
CA GLU A 188 -7.66 -19.61 -1.10
C GLU A 188 -8.02 -18.30 -1.81
N VAL A 189 -7.64 -17.18 -1.19
CA VAL A 189 -7.86 -15.83 -1.72
C VAL A 189 -6.53 -15.09 -1.82
N GLY A 190 -6.29 -14.37 -2.93
CA GLY A 190 -5.08 -13.58 -3.10
C GLY A 190 -5.16 -12.52 -4.20
N GLY A 191 -4.07 -11.79 -4.40
CA GLY A 191 -4.00 -10.81 -5.49
C GLY A 191 -4.03 -11.48 -6.87
N SER A 192 -4.42 -10.74 -7.91
CA SER A 192 -4.48 -11.27 -9.28
C SER A 192 -3.14 -11.78 -9.82
N ASP A 193 -2.02 -11.31 -9.28
CA ASP A 193 -0.69 -11.84 -9.59
C ASP A 193 -0.42 -13.24 -9.01
N GLN A 194 -1.26 -13.74 -8.10
CA GLN A 194 -1.11 -15.05 -7.47
C GLN A 194 -1.88 -16.17 -8.16
N TRP A 195 -2.66 -15.87 -9.22
CA TRP A 195 -3.62 -16.81 -9.78
C TRP A 195 -3.04 -18.19 -10.11
N SER A 196 -1.85 -18.25 -10.72
CA SER A 196 -1.20 -19.52 -11.07
C SER A 196 -0.83 -20.36 -9.84
N ASN A 197 -0.37 -19.72 -8.76
CA ASN A 197 0.04 -20.42 -7.55
C ASN A 197 -1.20 -20.92 -6.77
N ILE A 198 -2.23 -20.07 -6.69
CA ILE A 198 -3.52 -20.42 -6.08
C ILE A 198 -4.17 -21.62 -6.80
N LEU A 199 -4.16 -21.61 -8.14
CA LEU A 199 -4.65 -22.75 -8.92
C LEU A 199 -3.85 -24.03 -8.65
N GLY A 200 -2.54 -23.91 -8.39
CA GLY A 200 -1.71 -25.05 -8.00
C GLY A 200 -2.22 -25.72 -6.72
N GLY A 201 -2.51 -24.93 -5.67
CA GLY A 201 -3.08 -25.42 -4.42
C GLY A 201 -4.46 -26.02 -4.58
N TYR A 202 -5.36 -25.28 -5.25
CA TYR A 202 -6.71 -25.73 -5.57
C TYR A 202 -6.71 -27.09 -6.29
N GLU A 203 -5.85 -27.28 -7.30
CA GLU A 203 -5.77 -28.54 -8.01
C GLU A 203 -5.16 -29.66 -7.19
N LEU A 204 -4.16 -29.35 -6.37
CA LEU A 204 -3.49 -30.34 -5.53
C LEU A 204 -4.48 -30.95 -4.52
N VAL A 205 -5.26 -30.11 -3.83
CA VAL A 205 -6.30 -30.57 -2.90
C VAL A 205 -7.33 -31.44 -3.62
N ARG A 206 -7.84 -30.98 -4.78
CA ARG A 206 -8.80 -31.77 -5.55
C ARG A 206 -8.26 -33.13 -5.98
N LYS A 207 -6.97 -33.22 -6.36
CA LYS A 207 -6.33 -34.47 -6.79
C LYS A 207 -6.11 -35.45 -5.64
N LEU A 208 -5.66 -34.95 -4.49
CA LEU A 208 -5.26 -35.80 -3.36
C LEU A 208 -6.43 -36.14 -2.43
N GLU A 209 -7.33 -35.19 -2.21
CA GLU A 209 -8.41 -35.31 -1.23
C GLU A 209 -9.76 -35.60 -1.88
N ASN A 210 -9.86 -35.47 -3.22
CA ASN A 210 -11.08 -35.68 -3.99
C ASN A 210 -12.29 -34.90 -3.44
N ASP A 211 -12.04 -33.71 -2.89
CA ASP A 211 -13.06 -32.82 -2.35
C ASP A 211 -13.11 -31.50 -3.16
N LYS A 212 -14.22 -30.78 -3.04
CA LYS A 212 -14.40 -29.46 -3.60
C LYS A 212 -13.76 -28.41 -2.69
N VAL A 213 -12.88 -27.62 -3.31
CA VAL A 213 -12.29 -26.38 -2.78
C VAL A 213 -12.33 -25.33 -3.89
N TYR A 214 -12.07 -24.08 -3.55
CA TYR A 214 -12.21 -22.95 -4.46
C TYR A 214 -10.99 -22.04 -4.42
N ALA A 215 -10.83 -21.27 -5.49
CA ALA A 215 -9.83 -20.25 -5.65
C ALA A 215 -10.51 -18.94 -6.06
N MET A 216 -10.06 -17.83 -5.49
CA MET A 216 -10.54 -16.49 -5.83
C MET A 216 -9.38 -15.50 -5.81
N THR A 217 -9.30 -14.62 -6.79
CA THR A 217 -8.38 -13.49 -6.79
C THR A 217 -9.12 -12.17 -6.76
N PHE A 218 -8.46 -11.18 -6.16
CA PHE A 218 -8.88 -9.79 -6.23
C PHE A 218 -7.91 -8.94 -7.06
N LYS A 219 -8.46 -7.88 -7.66
CA LYS A 219 -7.70 -6.89 -8.41
C LYS A 219 -6.68 -6.21 -7.52
N LEU A 220 -5.48 -6.05 -8.06
CA LEU A 220 -4.43 -5.28 -7.40
C LEU A 220 -4.77 -3.79 -7.39
N LEU A 221 -4.31 -3.10 -6.34
CA LEU A 221 -4.47 -1.65 -6.26
C LEU A 221 -3.60 -0.96 -7.33
N THR A 222 -4.25 -0.37 -8.33
CA THR A 222 -3.61 0.36 -9.42
C THR A 222 -4.15 1.77 -9.53
N THR A 223 -3.33 2.73 -9.96
CA THR A 223 -3.77 4.07 -10.34
C THR A 223 -4.41 4.07 -11.72
N ALA A 224 -5.08 5.17 -12.10
CA ALA A 224 -5.66 5.38 -13.42
C ALA A 224 -4.60 5.36 -14.54
N ALA A 225 -3.34 5.59 -14.20
CA ALA A 225 -2.19 5.44 -15.11
C ALA A 225 -1.70 3.98 -15.25
N GLY A 226 -2.38 3.02 -14.61
CA GLY A 226 -2.00 1.60 -14.62
C GLY A 226 -0.82 1.25 -13.70
N ILE A 227 -0.40 2.17 -12.83
CA ILE A 227 0.75 1.95 -11.93
C ILE A 227 0.25 1.20 -10.69
N LYS A 228 0.83 0.03 -10.43
CA LYS A 228 0.57 -0.75 -9.20
C LYS A 228 1.11 0.01 -7.98
N MET A 229 0.26 0.28 -7.00
CA MET A 229 0.67 0.89 -5.75
C MET A 229 1.53 -0.08 -4.93
N GLY A 230 2.64 0.42 -4.37
CA GLY A 230 3.56 -0.37 -3.54
C GLY A 230 4.64 -1.17 -4.28
N LYS A 231 4.85 -0.96 -5.60
CA LYS A 231 5.86 -1.71 -6.38
C LYS A 231 7.31 -1.22 -6.22
N THR A 232 7.55 -0.04 -5.64
CA THR A 232 8.91 0.48 -5.41
C THR A 232 9.15 0.70 -3.92
N MET A 233 10.28 0.20 -3.39
CA MET A 233 10.70 0.43 -2.00
C MET A 233 10.81 1.92 -1.65
N ALA A 234 11.21 2.75 -2.62
CA ALA A 234 11.34 4.21 -2.47
C ALA A 234 10.00 4.98 -2.54
N GLY A 235 8.88 4.31 -2.84
CA GLY A 235 7.55 4.93 -2.97
C GLY A 235 6.42 4.11 -2.36
N ALA A 236 6.75 3.14 -1.50
CA ALA A 236 5.77 2.35 -0.78
C ALA A 236 5.19 3.17 0.37
N ILE A 237 3.86 3.11 0.52
CA ILE A 237 3.14 3.64 1.68
C ILE A 237 3.01 2.49 2.67
N TRP A 238 3.78 2.56 3.74
CA TRP A 238 3.84 1.55 4.80
C TRP A 238 2.68 1.75 5.78
N LEU A 239 2.24 0.67 6.41
CA LEU A 239 1.26 0.75 7.51
C LEU A 239 1.92 1.07 8.86
N ASP A 240 3.23 0.88 8.98
CA ASP A 240 3.99 1.24 10.17
C ASP A 240 4.20 2.78 10.24
N PRO A 241 3.73 3.44 11.33
CA PRO A 241 3.84 4.89 11.46
C PRO A 241 5.28 5.43 11.51
N GLU A 242 6.26 4.61 11.88
CA GLU A 242 7.69 4.99 11.89
C GLU A 242 8.28 5.03 10.48
N LYS A 243 7.61 4.40 9.50
CA LYS A 243 8.03 4.34 8.09
C LYS A 243 7.22 5.24 7.18
N THR A 244 5.94 5.40 7.49
CA THR A 244 5.06 6.35 6.83
C THR A 244 4.17 6.94 7.90
N THR A 245 4.42 8.20 8.22
CA THR A 245 3.63 8.89 9.24
C THR A 245 2.15 8.97 8.83
N PRO A 246 1.22 9.06 9.80
CA PRO A 246 -0.20 9.23 9.50
C PRO A 246 -0.47 10.41 8.54
N TYR A 247 0.27 11.50 8.70
CA TYR A 247 0.19 12.66 7.83
C TYR A 247 0.69 12.37 6.41
N GLU A 248 1.80 11.67 6.23
CA GLU A 248 2.28 11.28 4.90
C GLU A 248 1.31 10.34 4.18
N MET A 249 0.73 9.37 4.89
CA MET A 249 -0.31 8.49 4.34
C MET A 249 -1.55 9.29 3.93
N PHE A 250 -2.01 10.20 4.81
CA PHE A 250 -3.13 11.09 4.52
C PHE A 250 -2.87 11.93 3.27
N GLN A 251 -1.69 12.56 3.18
CA GLN A 251 -1.31 13.36 2.02
C GLN A 251 -1.21 12.51 0.75
N TYR A 252 -0.68 11.30 0.82
CA TYR A 252 -0.60 10.41 -0.34
C TYR A 252 -1.99 10.13 -0.92
N LEU A 253 -2.94 9.73 -0.06
CA LEU A 253 -4.31 9.42 -0.47
C LEU A 253 -5.06 10.67 -0.93
N ARG A 254 -4.90 11.80 -0.23
CA ARG A 254 -5.51 13.07 -0.63
C ARG A 254 -5.01 13.53 -2.00
N ASN A 255 -3.76 13.27 -2.35
CA ASN A 255 -3.17 13.68 -3.62
C ASN A 255 -3.38 12.65 -4.75
N CYS A 256 -4.22 11.63 -4.57
CA CYS A 256 -4.56 10.71 -5.66
C CYS A 256 -5.27 11.41 -6.83
N ASP A 257 -5.22 10.80 -8.01
CA ASP A 257 -5.93 11.28 -9.21
C ASP A 257 -7.44 11.25 -8.96
N ASP A 258 -8.16 12.27 -9.42
CA ASP A 258 -9.62 12.37 -9.31
C ASP A 258 -10.34 11.10 -9.78
N ARG A 259 -9.82 10.47 -10.84
CA ARG A 259 -10.36 9.24 -11.43
C ARG A 259 -10.19 8.00 -10.55
N ASP A 260 -9.28 8.06 -9.57
CA ASP A 260 -9.01 6.96 -8.66
C ASP A 260 -9.77 7.04 -7.33
N VAL A 261 -10.28 8.22 -6.96
CA VAL A 261 -10.86 8.48 -5.63
C VAL A 261 -11.96 7.48 -5.29
N ILE A 262 -12.98 7.36 -6.13
CA ILE A 262 -14.14 6.49 -5.86
C ILE A 262 -13.73 5.01 -5.83
N LYS A 263 -12.84 4.60 -6.74
CA LYS A 263 -12.27 3.24 -6.73
C LYS A 263 -11.53 2.97 -5.42
N PHE A 264 -10.69 3.89 -4.96
CA PHE A 264 -9.97 3.74 -3.70
C PHE A 264 -10.90 3.76 -2.50
N MET A 265 -11.98 4.54 -2.51
CA MET A 265 -13.00 4.48 -1.46
C MET A 265 -13.63 3.10 -1.38
N LYS A 266 -13.99 2.49 -2.53
CA LYS A 266 -14.57 1.14 -2.59
C LYS A 266 -13.58 0.05 -2.11
N LEU A 267 -12.30 0.19 -2.42
CA LEU A 267 -11.28 -0.84 -2.16
C LEU A 267 -10.50 -0.69 -0.84
N LEU A 268 -10.45 0.51 -0.25
CA LEU A 268 -9.60 0.80 0.92
C LEU A 268 -10.40 1.21 2.15
N THR A 269 -11.72 1.38 2.07
CA THR A 269 -12.55 1.79 3.21
C THR A 269 -13.69 0.81 3.47
N MET A 270 -14.23 0.87 4.68
CA MET A 270 -15.44 0.15 5.08
C MET A 270 -16.72 0.98 4.91
N LEU A 271 -16.64 2.14 4.22
CA LEU A 271 -17.80 2.99 3.98
C LEU A 271 -18.88 2.25 3.20
N PRO A 272 -20.16 2.40 3.57
CA PRO A 272 -21.28 1.86 2.81
C PRO A 272 -21.28 2.33 1.33
N LEU A 273 -21.69 1.46 0.40
CA LEU A 273 -21.66 1.76 -1.03
C LEU A 273 -22.61 2.91 -1.41
N ASP A 274 -23.76 3.04 -0.73
CA ASP A 274 -24.68 4.16 -0.87
C ASP A 274 -24.02 5.49 -0.48
N LYS A 275 -23.19 5.50 0.56
CA LYS A 275 -22.39 6.67 0.93
C LYS A 275 -21.32 6.99 -0.09
N ILE A 276 -20.64 5.98 -0.64
CA ILE A 276 -19.67 6.19 -1.72
C ILE A 276 -20.36 6.77 -2.97
N ALA A 277 -21.59 6.33 -3.28
CA ALA A 277 -22.37 6.84 -4.40
C ALA A 277 -22.80 8.32 -4.24
N GLU A 278 -22.84 8.86 -3.01
CA GLU A 278 -23.01 10.30 -2.79
C GLU A 278 -21.76 11.07 -3.24
N TYR A 279 -20.56 10.56 -2.96
CA TYR A 279 -19.29 11.17 -3.38
C TYR A 279 -19.02 11.04 -4.89
N GLU A 280 -19.53 10.00 -5.53
CA GLU A 280 -19.39 9.77 -6.98
C GLU A 280 -20.07 10.87 -7.82
N LYS A 281 -21.04 11.59 -7.23
CA LYS A 281 -21.73 12.72 -7.86
C LYS A 281 -20.96 14.05 -7.78
N LEU A 282 -19.85 14.08 -7.03
CA LEU A 282 -19.07 15.30 -6.86
C LEU A 282 -18.13 15.50 -8.05
N GLU A 283 -18.13 16.71 -8.59
CA GLU A 283 -17.30 17.09 -9.74
C GLU A 283 -16.51 18.37 -9.44
N GLY A 284 -15.46 18.61 -10.23
CA GLY A 284 -14.65 19.82 -10.10
C GLY A 284 -14.00 19.95 -8.72
N ALA A 285 -14.16 21.11 -8.08
CA ALA A 285 -13.55 21.38 -6.77
C ALA A 285 -14.15 20.55 -5.63
N GLU A 286 -15.40 20.10 -5.76
CA GLU A 286 -16.11 19.34 -4.71
C GLU A 286 -15.50 17.96 -4.48
N ILE A 287 -14.77 17.39 -5.46
CA ILE A 287 -14.11 16.09 -5.32
C ILE A 287 -13.05 16.08 -4.22
N ASN A 288 -12.53 17.26 -3.83
CA ASN A 288 -11.59 17.38 -2.72
C ASN A 288 -12.20 16.88 -1.40
N LYS A 289 -13.51 17.01 -1.22
CA LYS A 289 -14.22 16.44 -0.07
C LYS A 289 -14.16 14.91 -0.06
N ALA A 290 -14.34 14.27 -1.23
CA ALA A 290 -14.21 12.81 -1.35
C ALA A 290 -12.77 12.35 -1.05
N LYS A 291 -11.77 13.12 -1.49
CA LYS A 291 -10.35 12.86 -1.19
C LYS A 291 -10.01 12.96 0.30
N GLU A 292 -10.58 13.94 1.01
CA GLU A 292 -10.42 14.06 2.47
C GLU A 292 -11.03 12.88 3.19
N VAL A 293 -12.24 12.50 2.81
CA VAL A 293 -12.94 11.35 3.41
C VAL A 293 -12.16 10.06 3.16
N LEU A 294 -11.70 9.84 1.93
CA LEU A 294 -10.83 8.69 1.62
C LEU A 294 -9.58 8.66 2.50
N ALA A 295 -8.84 9.77 2.57
CA ALA A 295 -7.61 9.86 3.34
C ALA A 295 -7.87 9.64 4.84
N TYR A 296 -8.89 10.30 5.39
CA TYR A 296 -9.29 10.19 6.78
C TYR A 296 -9.69 8.76 7.16
N GLU A 297 -10.57 8.12 6.39
CA GLU A 297 -11.06 6.78 6.70
C GLU A 297 -9.94 5.73 6.67
N VAL A 298 -9.02 5.82 5.72
CA VAL A 298 -7.87 4.89 5.67
C VAL A 298 -6.92 5.15 6.83
N VAL A 299 -6.56 6.40 7.12
CA VAL A 299 -5.66 6.74 8.24
C VAL A 299 -6.29 6.38 9.58
N LYS A 300 -7.61 6.57 9.74
CA LYS A 300 -8.36 6.18 10.94
C LYS A 300 -8.25 4.68 11.17
N ASP A 301 -8.46 3.90 10.12
CA ASP A 301 -8.44 2.45 10.24
C ASP A 301 -7.01 1.92 10.50
N VAL A 302 -5.97 2.54 9.92
CA VAL A 302 -4.58 2.07 10.06
C VAL A 302 -3.87 2.61 11.31
N HIS A 303 -4.08 3.88 11.65
CA HIS A 303 -3.34 4.59 12.70
C HIS A 303 -4.23 5.09 13.86
N GLY A 304 -5.53 4.85 13.79
CA GLY A 304 -6.50 5.28 14.80
C GLY A 304 -7.09 6.66 14.52
N GLU A 305 -8.22 6.93 15.19
CA GLU A 305 -9.03 8.12 14.96
C GLU A 305 -8.32 9.43 15.33
N GLU A 306 -7.59 9.45 16.45
CA GLU A 306 -6.84 10.63 16.88
C GLU A 306 -5.76 11.02 15.87
N ALA A 307 -5.03 10.04 15.32
CA ALA A 307 -4.02 10.29 14.29
C ALA A 307 -4.64 10.79 12.98
N ALA A 308 -5.82 10.27 12.62
CA ALA A 308 -6.56 10.71 11.44
C ALA A 308 -7.07 12.16 11.57
N LYS A 309 -7.60 12.53 12.75
CA LYS A 309 -7.99 13.92 13.06
C LYS A 309 -6.80 14.86 12.98
N ALA A 310 -5.69 14.51 13.64
CA ALA A 310 -4.48 15.32 13.60
C ALA A 310 -3.93 15.49 12.17
N ALA A 311 -3.96 14.44 11.35
CA ALA A 311 -3.54 14.51 9.95
C ALA A 311 -4.47 15.36 9.09
N LEU A 312 -5.79 15.29 9.32
CA LEU A 312 -6.78 16.14 8.66
C LEU A 312 -6.58 17.61 9.04
N ASP A 313 -6.47 17.91 10.34
CA ASP A 313 -6.27 19.26 10.85
C ASP A 313 -4.97 19.86 10.29
N ALA A 314 -3.86 19.12 10.33
CA ALA A 314 -2.60 19.55 9.73
C ALA A 314 -2.74 19.80 8.21
N SER A 315 -3.51 18.97 7.50
CA SER A 315 -3.79 19.18 6.09
C SER A 315 -4.68 20.40 5.83
N LEU A 316 -5.59 20.75 6.75
CA LEU A 316 -6.44 21.94 6.61
C LEU A 316 -5.64 23.20 6.95
N SER A 317 -4.84 23.21 8.01
CA SER A 317 -3.97 24.35 8.37
C SER A 317 -2.96 24.71 7.27
N LEU A 318 -2.51 23.73 6.48
CA LEU A 318 -1.58 23.96 5.37
C LEU A 318 -2.22 24.51 4.09
N PHE A 319 -3.56 24.45 3.96
CA PHE A 319 -4.29 24.86 2.74
C PHE A 319 -5.42 25.89 2.99
N GLY A 320 -5.89 26.02 4.22
CA GLY A 320 -7.09 26.78 4.62
C GLY A 320 -6.82 28.02 5.46
N GLY A 321 -5.57 28.40 5.67
CA GLY A 321 -5.22 29.67 6.28
C GLY A 321 -4.67 30.64 5.24
N GLU A 322 -5.22 31.86 5.19
CA GLU A 322 -4.34 33.00 5.42
C GLU A 322 -3.40 32.55 6.55
N LYS A 323 -2.14 32.27 6.23
CA LYS A 323 -1.20 31.89 7.27
C LYS A 323 -1.18 33.05 8.23
N ASP A 324 -1.73 32.85 9.43
CA ASP A 324 -1.31 33.66 10.56
C ASP A 324 0.21 33.60 10.53
N SER A 325 0.80 34.80 10.43
CA SER A 325 2.20 34.94 10.05
C SER A 325 3.14 34.29 11.08
N GLU A 326 2.61 33.85 12.23
CA GLU A 326 3.31 33.26 13.38
C GLU A 326 3.89 31.85 13.12
N ASP A 327 3.29 31.02 12.24
CA ASP A 327 3.70 29.61 12.04
C ASP A 327 4.71 29.38 10.88
N ILE A 328 5.17 30.45 10.22
CA ILE A 328 6.19 30.34 9.16
C ILE A 328 7.57 30.33 9.82
N PRO A 329 8.46 29.35 9.51
CA PRO A 329 9.85 29.38 9.95
C PRO A 329 10.47 30.75 9.66
N ALA A 330 10.84 31.46 10.72
CA ALA A 330 11.31 32.83 10.64
C ALA A 330 12.81 32.91 10.93
N THR A 331 13.48 33.82 10.24
CA THR A 331 14.86 34.19 10.55
C THR A 331 14.93 35.69 10.76
N GLU A 332 15.32 36.08 11.97
CA GLU A 332 15.65 37.47 12.28
C GLU A 332 16.99 37.83 11.64
N MET A 333 17.02 38.94 10.90
CA MET A 333 18.22 39.49 10.29
C MET A 333 18.39 40.96 10.67
N PRO A 334 19.61 41.43 10.96
CA PRO A 334 19.85 42.84 11.26
C PRO A 334 19.42 43.71 10.08
N ALA A 335 18.64 44.78 10.34
CA ALA A 335 18.21 45.69 9.29
C ALA A 335 19.41 46.26 8.51
N GLU A 336 20.56 46.47 9.15
CA GLU A 336 21.79 46.98 8.52
C GLU A 336 22.24 46.13 7.32
N LYS A 337 21.94 44.83 7.32
CA LYS A 337 22.29 43.93 6.22
C LYS A 337 21.62 44.31 4.89
N PHE A 338 20.42 44.89 4.97
CA PHE A 338 19.64 45.33 3.80
C PHE A 338 19.82 46.83 3.53
N ALA A 339 20.79 47.48 4.19
CA ALA A 339 21.22 48.84 3.84
C ALA A 339 21.96 48.88 2.48
N GLU A 340 22.57 47.76 2.09
CA GLU A 340 23.05 47.50 0.73
C GLU A 340 22.18 46.41 0.07
N PRO A 341 22.04 46.41 -1.27
CA PRO A 341 21.22 45.42 -1.98
C PRO A 341 21.72 43.98 -1.75
N VAL A 342 20.82 43.08 -1.35
CA VAL A 342 21.11 41.67 -1.10
C VAL A 342 20.52 40.80 -2.21
N GLY A 343 21.36 40.09 -2.96
CA GLY A 343 20.90 39.18 -4.01
C GLY A 343 20.06 38.01 -3.48
N ILE A 344 18.91 37.74 -4.13
CA ILE A 344 17.94 36.72 -3.73
C ILE A 344 18.54 35.31 -3.61
N LEU A 345 19.47 34.94 -4.49
CA LEU A 345 20.12 33.63 -4.46
C LEU A 345 20.99 33.42 -3.22
N ASN A 346 21.71 34.47 -2.81
CA ASN A 346 22.54 34.42 -1.61
C ASN A 346 21.65 34.34 -0.37
N LEU A 347 20.58 35.13 -0.31
CA LEU A 347 19.60 35.07 0.77
C LEU A 347 18.96 33.67 0.89
N MET A 348 18.49 33.09 -0.21
CA MET A 348 17.92 31.73 -0.20
C MET A 348 18.92 30.65 0.23
N THR A 349 20.20 30.82 -0.10
CA THR A 349 21.26 29.87 0.32
C THR A 349 21.52 29.98 1.82
N GLU A 350 21.60 31.21 2.33
CA GLU A 350 21.82 31.49 3.75
C GLU A 350 20.66 31.01 4.63
N LEU A 351 19.42 31.12 4.13
CA LEU A 351 18.22 30.58 4.77
C LEU A 351 18.10 29.04 4.62
N GLY A 352 19.05 28.38 3.95
CA GLY A 352 19.01 26.93 3.73
C GLY A 352 17.93 26.44 2.76
N LEU A 353 17.27 27.36 2.03
CA LEU A 353 16.20 27.03 1.09
C LEU A 353 16.74 26.37 -0.18
N ILE A 354 17.99 26.61 -0.55
CA ILE A 354 18.67 25.99 -1.70
C ILE A 354 20.07 25.56 -1.29
N LYS A 355 20.58 24.50 -1.92
CA LYS A 355 21.95 24.00 -1.65
C LYS A 355 23.03 24.75 -2.43
N THR A 356 22.67 25.28 -3.61
CA THR A 356 23.60 26.01 -4.49
C THR A 356 22.90 27.12 -5.26
N ASN A 357 23.62 28.19 -5.62
CA ASN A 357 23.10 29.28 -6.46
C ASN A 357 22.62 28.80 -7.85
N SER A 358 23.23 27.74 -8.39
CA SER A 358 22.79 27.12 -9.65
C SER A 358 21.41 26.48 -9.53
N GLU A 359 21.10 25.84 -8.39
CA GLU A 359 19.76 25.32 -8.09
C GLU A 359 18.73 26.45 -8.00
N GLY A 360 19.05 27.52 -7.26
CA GLY A 360 18.18 28.67 -7.10
C GLY A 360 17.86 29.37 -8.42
N ARG A 361 18.87 29.57 -9.28
CA ARG A 361 18.67 30.18 -10.60
C ARG A 361 17.68 29.38 -11.45
N ARG A 362 17.82 28.05 -11.47
CA ARG A 362 16.89 27.18 -12.20
C ARG A 362 15.46 27.29 -11.65
N LEU A 363 15.30 27.30 -10.33
CA LEU A 363 13.99 27.40 -9.68
C LEU A 363 13.28 28.73 -10.00
N ILE A 364 14.01 29.85 -9.97
CA ILE A 364 13.47 31.17 -10.30
C ILE A 364 13.04 31.22 -11.77
N THR A 365 13.90 30.79 -12.70
CA THR A 365 13.57 30.79 -14.14
C THR A 365 12.39 29.87 -14.48
N GLN A 366 12.15 28.83 -13.68
CA GLN A 366 11.00 27.92 -13.83
C GLN A 366 9.74 28.41 -13.11
N GLY A 367 9.75 29.60 -12.51
CA GLY A 367 8.61 30.17 -11.78
C GLY A 367 8.29 29.43 -10.47
N GLY A 368 9.30 28.77 -9.89
CA GLY A 368 9.20 27.98 -8.67
C GLY A 368 9.54 28.74 -7.39
N VAL A 369 9.71 30.07 -7.45
CA VAL A 369 9.96 30.92 -6.28
C VAL A 369 9.03 32.13 -6.31
N SER A 370 8.49 32.52 -5.16
CA SER A 370 7.73 33.77 -5.00
C SER A 370 8.10 34.51 -3.71
N LEU A 371 7.99 35.84 -3.75
CA LEU A 371 8.10 36.75 -2.61
C LEU A 371 6.72 37.34 -2.34
N ASP A 372 6.21 37.23 -1.11
CA ASP A 372 4.86 37.70 -0.73
C ASP A 372 3.78 37.31 -1.76
N ASP A 373 3.80 36.03 -2.16
CA ASP A 373 2.94 35.44 -3.19
C ASP A 373 3.12 35.94 -4.64
N GLU A 374 4.01 36.90 -4.88
CA GLU A 374 4.40 37.33 -6.22
C GLU A 374 5.55 36.48 -6.78
N LYS A 375 5.33 35.83 -7.93
CA LYS A 375 6.36 35.00 -8.58
C LYS A 375 7.49 35.87 -9.09
N ILE A 376 8.72 35.50 -8.75
CA ILE A 376 9.92 36.15 -9.26
C ILE A 376 10.46 35.41 -10.48
N SER A 377 10.92 36.16 -11.48
CA SER A 377 11.47 35.62 -12.73
C SER A 377 12.93 35.99 -12.96
N ASP A 378 13.49 36.97 -12.24
CA ASP A 378 14.88 37.41 -12.38
C ASP A 378 15.76 36.80 -11.27
N PRO A 379 16.70 35.89 -11.60
CA PRO A 379 17.66 35.35 -10.65
C PRO A 379 18.69 36.36 -10.13
N LYS A 380 18.73 37.57 -10.69
CA LYS A 380 19.57 38.69 -10.23
C LYS A 380 18.82 39.68 -9.35
N LEU A 381 17.58 39.39 -8.97
CA LEU A 381 16.82 40.25 -8.07
C LEU A 381 17.62 40.52 -6.78
N GLU A 382 17.71 41.79 -6.42
CA GLU A 382 18.31 42.25 -5.18
C GLU A 382 17.22 42.85 -4.29
N LEU A 383 17.32 42.59 -2.99
CA LEU A 383 16.38 43.06 -1.98
C LEU A 383 17.04 44.14 -1.11
N THR A 384 16.27 45.17 -0.82
CA THR A 384 16.60 46.29 0.06
C THR A 384 15.59 46.34 1.21
N LYS A 385 15.78 47.25 2.17
CA LYS A 385 14.82 47.43 3.28
C LYS A 385 13.39 47.72 2.81
N ASP A 386 13.22 48.39 1.68
CA ASP A 386 11.91 48.84 1.19
C ASP A 386 11.06 47.67 0.67
N ASP A 387 11.67 46.52 0.39
CA ASP A 387 10.98 45.29 -0.03
C ASP A 387 10.28 44.57 1.13
N PHE A 388 10.57 44.94 2.39
CA PHE A 388 10.01 44.33 3.59
C PHE A 388 8.76 45.08 4.06
N LYS A 389 7.61 44.42 4.02
CA LYS A 389 6.33 44.99 4.50
C LYS A 389 6.26 44.81 6.01
N ASN A 390 6.16 45.92 6.75
CA ASN A 390 6.18 45.93 8.22
C ASN A 390 7.44 45.24 8.82
N GLY A 391 8.56 45.28 8.10
CA GLY A 391 9.79 44.61 8.51
C GLY A 391 9.83 43.10 8.21
N GLU A 392 8.87 42.55 7.48
CA GLU A 392 8.81 41.14 7.13
C GLU A 392 8.73 40.92 5.61
N ILE A 393 9.24 39.78 5.14
CA ILE A 393 9.01 39.28 3.78
C ILE A 393 8.93 37.75 3.80
N ILE A 394 8.05 37.17 2.98
CA ILE A 394 7.86 35.73 2.89
C ILE A 394 8.42 35.20 1.57
N ILE A 395 9.37 34.27 1.67
CA ILE A 395 9.93 33.54 0.53
C ILE A 395 9.24 32.17 0.45
N ARG A 396 8.63 31.86 -0.70
CA ARG A 396 8.06 30.54 -1.00
C ARG A 396 8.87 29.84 -2.08
N LYS A 397 9.34 28.62 -1.78
CA LYS A 397 9.97 27.69 -2.74
C LYS A 397 8.98 26.57 -3.09
N GLY A 398 8.64 26.48 -4.37
CA GLY A 398 7.66 25.53 -4.89
C GLY A 398 6.26 25.79 -4.32
N LYS A 399 5.53 24.72 -4.02
CA LYS A 399 4.15 24.80 -3.50
C LYS A 399 4.04 24.71 -1.97
N LYS A 400 5.08 24.24 -1.27
CA LYS A 400 4.98 23.79 0.14
C LYS A 400 6.04 24.36 1.09
N VAL A 401 7.14 24.94 0.58
CA VAL A 401 8.21 25.46 1.44
C VAL A 401 8.06 26.97 1.56
N TYR A 402 7.91 27.45 2.79
CA TYR A 402 7.77 28.87 3.12
C TYR A 402 8.80 29.23 4.18
N HIS A 403 9.36 30.44 4.08
CA HIS A 403 10.30 30.97 5.06
C HIS A 403 10.10 32.46 5.18
N LYS A 404 10.04 32.97 6.41
CA LYS A 404 9.87 34.38 6.70
C LYS A 404 11.22 34.99 7.08
N VAL A 405 11.52 36.18 6.57
CA VAL A 405 12.65 36.98 7.02
C VAL A 405 12.11 38.20 7.76
N ILE A 406 12.58 38.42 8.99
CA ILE A 406 12.16 39.53 9.86
C ILE A 406 13.36 40.46 10.06
N LEU A 407 13.21 41.75 9.79
CA LEU A 407 14.21 42.76 10.07
C LEU A 407 14.19 43.11 11.56
N LYS A 408 15.38 43.14 12.17
CA LYS A 408 15.60 43.54 13.56
C LYS A 408 16.27 44.89 13.68
#